data_AF-A0A931ADG3-F1
#
_entry.id   AF-A0A931ADG3-F1
#
_cell.length_a   1.000
_cell.length_b   1.000
_cell.length_c   1.000
_cell.angle_alpha   90.00
_cell.angle_beta   90.00
_cell.angle_gamma   90.00
#
_symmetry.space_group_name_H-M   'P 1'
#
loop_
_entity.id
_entity.type
_entity.pdbx_description
1 polymer ?
#
loop_
_entity_poly.entity_id
_entity_poly.type
_entity_poly.pdbx_seq_one_letter_code
_entity_poly.pdbx_strand_id
1 'polypeptide(L)'
;MDERAVAGSRSDRAHIRIGDAEYRCVVLPGVQLTLAESLGEALARARAAGVRVVTSGPTLATGDGDGAGEEDGVGEPAAPPAPEDVLELLRDLRGRDAIAITSVDRRTLWTRAGRDRDATLYAAAFNDADTPAHLVVGLPEGRWRLSRWTPSTGQVETRDADRLSVLRVDAQEIVCVSAVRVPESEIPLTDGWTVAVAGREGAPVSMEALLPEPLDDAATYVRQVQVPLGEWELVLDGVRDAVEVFADGESVGRAAWPPYRFALDRFAGRQVRLEIVVAPSAADRYYRGSPLRGRSSIRSGISRPPRLVRPTIGD
;
A
#
# COMPACT_ATOMS: atom_id res chain seq x y z
N MET A 1 2.81 -16.63 -13.70
CA MET A 1 2.68 -15.63 -14.77
C MET A 1 2.91 -16.38 -16.07
N ASP A 2 2.01 -16.26 -17.03
CA ASP A 2 2.13 -16.92 -18.34
C ASP A 2 2.49 -15.91 -19.44
N GLU A 3 2.83 -16.41 -20.63
CA GLU A 3 3.27 -15.59 -21.77
C GLU A 3 2.21 -14.58 -22.22
N ARG A 4 0.93 -14.98 -22.20
CA ARG A 4 -0.18 -14.10 -22.60
C ARG A 4 -0.33 -12.92 -21.64
N ALA A 5 -0.17 -13.16 -20.34
CA ALA A 5 -0.22 -12.14 -19.32
C ALA A 5 0.91 -11.11 -19.48
N VAL A 6 2.12 -11.54 -19.87
CA VAL A 6 3.24 -10.63 -20.15
C VAL A 6 3.03 -9.88 -21.46
N ALA A 7 2.56 -10.54 -22.52
CA ALA A 7 2.29 -9.89 -23.81
C ALA A 7 1.22 -8.78 -23.69
N GLY A 8 0.19 -9.00 -22.87
CA GLY A 8 -0.87 -8.03 -22.58
C GLY A 8 -0.53 -6.99 -21.50
N SER A 9 0.70 -6.99 -20.98
CA SER A 9 1.10 -6.11 -19.88
C SER A 9 1.28 -4.64 -20.30
N ARG A 10 1.21 -3.75 -19.32
CA ARG A 10 1.62 -2.35 -19.47
C ARG A 10 2.92 -2.12 -18.71
N SER A 11 3.80 -1.28 -19.23
CA SER A 11 5.06 -0.93 -18.56
C SER A 11 5.14 0.57 -18.31
N ASP A 12 5.47 0.96 -17.08
CA ASP A 12 5.72 2.35 -16.69
C ASP A 12 6.75 2.42 -15.57
N ARG A 13 7.60 3.46 -15.59
CA ARG A 13 8.51 3.85 -14.48
C ARG A 13 9.08 2.67 -13.67
N ALA A 14 9.83 1.79 -14.33
CA ALA A 14 10.48 0.58 -13.79
C ALA A 14 9.57 -0.57 -13.31
N HIS A 15 8.30 -0.57 -13.71
CA HIS A 15 7.33 -1.62 -13.37
C HIS A 15 6.62 -2.17 -14.62
N ILE A 16 6.33 -3.46 -14.59
CA ILE A 16 5.41 -4.15 -15.50
C ILE A 16 4.13 -4.47 -14.73
N ARG A 17 2.99 -4.05 -15.27
CA ARG A 17 1.64 -4.22 -14.71
C ARG A 17 0.90 -5.33 -15.44
N ILE A 18 0.40 -6.30 -14.68
CA ILE A 18 -0.40 -7.43 -15.16
C ILE A 18 -1.63 -7.54 -14.26
N GLY A 19 -2.80 -7.18 -14.80
CA GLY A 19 -3.99 -6.96 -13.97
C GLY A 19 -3.73 -5.87 -12.94
N ASP A 20 -4.03 -6.16 -11.67
CA ASP A 20 -3.79 -5.25 -10.53
C ASP A 20 -2.41 -5.44 -9.88
N ALA A 21 -1.56 -6.33 -10.43
CA ALA A 21 -0.26 -6.64 -9.87
C ALA A 21 0.86 -5.89 -10.59
N GLU A 22 1.85 -5.46 -9.81
CA GLU A 22 3.04 -4.73 -10.27
C GLU A 22 4.30 -5.54 -9.98
N TYR A 23 5.18 -5.61 -10.97
CA TYR A 23 6.43 -6.34 -10.87
C TYR A 23 7.59 -5.45 -11.33
N ARG A 24 8.72 -5.51 -10.62
CA ARG A 24 9.98 -4.82 -11.00
C ARG A 24 10.94 -5.72 -11.78
N CYS A 25 10.65 -7.02 -11.78
CA CYS A 25 11.45 -8.01 -12.47
C CYS A 25 10.57 -9.07 -13.12
N VAL A 26 10.98 -9.47 -14.32
CA VAL A 26 10.48 -10.68 -14.98
C VAL A 26 11.61 -11.70 -14.96
N VAL A 27 11.34 -12.87 -14.38
CA VAL A 27 12.26 -14.01 -14.46
C VAL A 27 11.73 -14.97 -15.51
N LEU A 28 12.54 -15.31 -16.49
CA LEU A 28 12.26 -16.26 -17.56
C LEU A 28 13.01 -17.56 -17.25
N PRO A 29 12.35 -18.51 -16.56
CA PRO A 29 13.01 -19.75 -16.17
C PRO A 29 13.17 -20.68 -17.37
N GLY A 30 14.41 -21.07 -17.67
CA GLY A 30 14.74 -22.21 -18.53
C GLY A 30 14.04 -22.22 -19.88
N VAL A 31 13.86 -21.05 -20.51
CA VAL A 31 13.12 -20.94 -21.76
C VAL A 31 13.92 -21.60 -22.88
N GLN A 32 13.57 -22.85 -23.20
CA GLN A 32 14.08 -23.58 -24.38
C GLN A 32 13.22 -23.34 -25.64
N LEU A 33 12.37 -22.32 -25.64
CA LEU A 33 11.40 -22.11 -26.71
C LEU A 33 11.55 -20.73 -27.34
N THR A 34 11.42 -20.71 -28.66
CA THR A 34 11.26 -19.50 -29.47
C THR A 34 10.12 -18.67 -28.89
N LEU A 35 10.43 -17.49 -28.36
CA LEU A 35 9.41 -16.60 -27.80
C LEU A 35 8.46 -16.17 -28.91
N ALA A 36 7.16 -16.13 -28.61
CA ALA A 36 6.22 -15.43 -29.47
C ALA A 36 6.67 -13.97 -29.64
N GLU A 37 6.57 -13.44 -30.85
CA GLU A 37 6.97 -12.06 -31.19
C GLU A 37 6.36 -11.03 -30.22
N SER A 38 5.09 -11.20 -29.88
CA SER A 38 4.36 -10.35 -28.93
C SER A 38 4.94 -10.36 -27.50
N LEU A 39 5.53 -11.48 -27.07
CA LEU A 39 6.22 -11.59 -25.79
C LEU A 39 7.58 -10.89 -25.86
N GLY A 40 8.32 -11.07 -26.96
CA GLY A 40 9.59 -10.39 -27.20
C GLY A 40 9.44 -8.86 -27.15
N GLU A 41 8.45 -8.31 -27.85
CA GLU A 41 8.17 -6.88 -27.82
C GLU A 41 7.77 -6.38 -26.42
N ALA A 42 6.96 -7.15 -25.69
CA ALA A 42 6.54 -6.78 -24.34
C ALA A 42 7.74 -6.72 -23.38
N LEU A 43 8.66 -7.68 -23.47
CA LEU A 43 9.89 -7.70 -22.69
C LEU A 43 10.83 -6.55 -23.07
N ALA A 44 10.92 -6.20 -24.37
CA ALA A 44 11.70 -5.05 -24.83
C ALA A 44 11.12 -3.73 -24.27
N ARG A 45 9.79 -3.56 -24.33
CA ARG A 45 9.10 -2.41 -23.71
C ARG A 45 9.33 -2.34 -22.21
N ALA A 46 9.25 -3.47 -21.51
CA ALA A 46 9.50 -3.54 -20.08
C ALA A 46 10.94 -3.13 -19.74
N ARG A 47 11.94 -3.65 -20.47
CA ARG A 47 13.35 -3.25 -20.32
C ARG A 47 13.54 -1.75 -20.55
N ALA A 48 12.96 -1.20 -21.62
CA ALA A 48 13.04 0.23 -21.92
C ALA A 48 12.40 1.11 -20.83
N ALA A 49 11.37 0.60 -20.16
CA ALA A 49 10.75 1.26 -19.00
C ALA A 49 11.56 1.12 -17.70
N GLY A 50 12.67 0.35 -17.68
CA GLY A 50 13.52 0.12 -16.52
C GLY A 50 13.20 -1.15 -15.71
N VAL A 51 12.33 -2.02 -16.22
CA VAL A 51 12.03 -3.33 -15.59
C VAL A 51 13.20 -4.28 -15.83
N ARG A 52 13.66 -4.96 -14.79
CA ARG A 52 14.75 -5.94 -14.91
C ARG A 52 14.21 -7.24 -15.52
N VAL A 53 14.85 -7.78 -16.55
CA VAL A 53 14.47 -9.07 -17.16
C VAL A 53 15.63 -10.02 -17.03
N VAL A 54 15.42 -11.11 -16.28
CA VAL A 54 16.44 -12.11 -15.94
C VAL A 54 16.05 -13.44 -16.57
N THR A 55 16.99 -14.06 -17.27
CA THR A 55 16.80 -15.37 -17.90
C THR A 55 17.62 -16.40 -17.12
N SER A 56 17.03 -17.50 -16.68
CA SER A 56 17.79 -18.62 -16.11
C SER A 56 17.90 -19.74 -17.16
N GLY A 57 18.78 -19.57 -18.14
CA GLY A 57 18.94 -20.49 -19.29
C GLY A 57 19.71 -19.83 -20.44
N PRO A 58 20.08 -20.58 -21.49
CA PRO A 58 20.79 -20.04 -22.65
C PRO A 58 19.99 -18.88 -23.27
N THR A 59 20.72 -17.84 -23.68
CA THR A 59 20.17 -16.57 -24.15
C THR A 59 19.24 -16.78 -25.35
N LEU A 60 18.12 -16.06 -25.33
CA LEU A 60 17.06 -16.13 -26.34
C LEU A 60 17.58 -15.69 -27.72
N ALA A 61 17.65 -16.61 -28.68
CA ALA A 61 17.73 -16.23 -30.09
C ALA A 61 16.35 -15.71 -30.52
N THR A 62 16.26 -14.45 -30.92
CA THR A 62 15.10 -13.92 -31.64
C THR A 62 14.98 -14.68 -32.95
N GLY A 63 13.81 -15.28 -33.21
CA GLY A 63 13.57 -15.99 -34.48
C GLY A 63 13.75 -15.03 -35.66
N ASP A 64 14.54 -15.48 -36.63
CA ASP A 64 14.86 -14.76 -37.86
C ASP A 64 13.60 -14.27 -38.58
N GLY A 65 13.33 -12.97 -38.45
CA GLY A 65 12.62 -12.22 -39.48
C GLY A 65 13.65 -11.81 -40.52
N ASP A 66 13.59 -12.44 -41.68
CA ASP A 66 14.43 -12.21 -42.85
C ASP A 66 14.55 -10.69 -43.16
N GLY A 67 15.67 -10.08 -42.76
CA GLY A 67 15.87 -8.64 -42.81
C GLY A 67 17.27 -8.26 -42.34
N ALA A 68 18.20 -8.19 -43.28
CA ALA A 68 19.60 -7.86 -43.07
C ALA A 68 19.84 -6.62 -42.17
N GLY A 69 20.40 -6.85 -40.98
CA GLY A 69 20.89 -5.82 -40.07
C GLY A 69 21.75 -6.45 -38.98
N GLU A 70 23.06 -6.25 -39.08
CA GLU A 70 24.15 -6.55 -38.12
C GLU A 70 23.93 -7.71 -37.12
N GLU A 71 24.57 -8.85 -37.43
CA GLU A 71 24.87 -9.93 -36.50
C GLU A 71 25.73 -9.41 -35.32
N ASP A 72 25.08 -8.88 -34.28
CA ASP A 72 25.73 -8.74 -32.97
C ASP A 72 25.70 -10.10 -32.27
N GLY A 73 26.91 -10.61 -32.01
CA GLY A 73 27.20 -12.02 -31.82
C GLY A 73 26.39 -12.76 -30.75
N VAL A 74 26.20 -14.05 -31.04
CA VAL A 74 25.77 -15.10 -30.11
C VAL A 74 26.67 -15.08 -28.87
N GLY A 75 26.23 -14.39 -27.82
CA GLY A 75 26.87 -14.43 -26.51
C GLY A 75 26.80 -15.84 -25.94
N GLU A 76 27.91 -16.30 -25.34
CA GLU A 76 27.99 -17.57 -24.62
C GLU A 76 26.76 -17.80 -23.73
N PRO A 77 26.31 -19.06 -23.56
CA PRO A 77 25.22 -19.37 -22.65
C PRO A 77 25.55 -18.79 -21.28
N ALA A 78 24.79 -17.76 -20.87
CA ALA A 78 24.95 -17.16 -19.56
C ALA A 78 24.84 -18.29 -18.52
N ALA A 79 25.92 -18.51 -17.78
CA ALA A 79 25.91 -19.47 -16.68
C ALA A 79 24.70 -19.17 -15.78
N PRO A 80 24.01 -20.19 -15.24
CA PRO A 80 22.94 -19.94 -14.30
C PRO A 80 23.46 -19.01 -13.20
N PRO A 81 22.73 -17.93 -12.86
CA PRO A 81 23.20 -16.97 -11.88
C PRO A 81 23.50 -17.72 -10.58
N ALA A 82 24.61 -17.39 -9.93
CA ALA A 82 24.92 -17.98 -8.64
C ALA A 82 23.76 -17.67 -7.67
N PRO A 83 23.48 -18.54 -6.68
CA PRO A 83 22.47 -18.24 -5.66
C PRO A 83 22.68 -16.87 -5.00
N GLU A 84 23.93 -16.43 -4.90
CA GLU A 84 24.33 -15.12 -4.40
C GLU A 84 23.84 -13.97 -5.30
N ASP A 85 23.98 -14.10 -6.62
CA ASP A 85 23.49 -13.13 -7.62
C ASP A 85 21.95 -13.03 -7.59
N VAL A 86 21.26 -14.15 -7.40
CA VAL A 86 19.79 -14.18 -7.25
C VAL A 86 19.37 -13.49 -5.96
N LEU A 87 20.11 -13.69 -4.87
CA LEU A 87 19.83 -13.03 -3.59
C LEU A 87 20.12 -11.52 -3.64
N GLU A 88 21.19 -11.11 -4.31
CA GLU A 88 21.51 -9.69 -4.53
C GLU A 88 20.46 -9.03 -5.42
N LEU A 89 20.07 -9.70 -6.51
CA LEU A 89 18.94 -9.31 -7.35
C LEU A 89 17.64 -9.17 -6.54
N LEU A 90 17.32 -10.13 -5.69
CA LEU A 90 16.11 -10.07 -4.86
C LEU A 90 16.18 -8.96 -3.80
N ARG A 91 17.37 -8.63 -3.28
CA ARG A 91 17.57 -7.50 -2.36
C ARG A 91 17.35 -6.17 -3.08
N ASP A 92 17.92 -6.01 -4.28
CA ASP A 92 17.68 -4.84 -5.14
C ASP A 92 16.18 -4.66 -5.44
N LEU A 93 15.50 -5.75 -5.78
CA LEU A 93 14.10 -5.73 -6.23
C LEU A 93 13.09 -5.52 -5.12
N ARG A 94 13.35 -6.06 -3.92
CA ARG A 94 12.47 -5.89 -2.75
C ARG A 94 12.31 -4.42 -2.38
N GLY A 95 13.22 -3.55 -2.82
CA GLY A 95 13.22 -2.14 -2.50
C GLY A 95 13.45 -1.89 -1.01
N ARG A 96 13.71 -0.64 -0.63
CA ARG A 96 13.92 -0.25 0.76
C ARG A 96 12.66 -0.33 1.63
N ASP A 97 11.49 -0.55 1.02
CA ASP A 97 10.17 -0.39 1.64
C ASP A 97 9.43 -1.71 1.94
N ALA A 98 10.09 -2.86 1.89
CA ALA A 98 9.46 -4.16 2.14
C ALA A 98 9.68 -4.68 3.57
N ILE A 99 8.66 -5.33 4.12
CA ILE A 99 8.79 -6.17 5.32
C ILE A 99 9.43 -7.51 4.93
N ALA A 100 10.41 -7.96 5.70
CA ALA A 100 11.07 -9.24 5.53
C ALA A 100 10.86 -10.12 6.75
N ILE A 101 10.61 -11.41 6.55
CA ILE A 101 10.67 -12.40 7.63
C ILE A 101 11.81 -13.36 7.30
N THR A 102 12.66 -13.59 8.29
CA THR A 102 13.77 -14.56 8.19
C THR A 102 13.82 -15.42 9.43
N SER A 103 14.24 -16.69 9.29
CA SER A 103 14.50 -17.57 10.42
C SER A 103 15.86 -17.21 11.03
N VAL A 104 15.94 -17.09 12.36
CA VAL A 104 17.24 -17.00 13.07
C VAL A 104 18.09 -18.24 12.79
N ASP A 105 17.44 -19.40 12.74
CA ASP A 105 18.09 -20.70 12.60
C ASP A 105 18.33 -21.10 11.14
N ARG A 106 18.15 -20.16 10.19
CA ARG A 106 18.27 -20.36 8.74
C ARG A 106 17.44 -21.53 8.19
N ARG A 107 16.35 -21.89 8.86
CA ARG A 107 15.42 -22.91 8.40
C ARG A 107 14.57 -22.35 7.25
N THR A 108 14.18 -23.23 6.33
CA THR A 108 13.19 -22.89 5.31
C THR A 108 11.87 -22.58 6.00
N LEU A 109 11.30 -21.42 5.71
CA LEU A 109 9.98 -21.03 6.19
C LEU A 109 9.11 -20.77 4.98
N TRP A 110 7.84 -21.15 5.06
CA TRP A 110 6.87 -20.60 4.13
C TRP A 110 6.58 -19.16 4.56
N THR A 111 6.93 -18.19 3.71
CA THR A 111 6.69 -16.77 3.99
C THR A 111 5.96 -16.10 2.83
N ARG A 112 5.07 -15.18 3.15
CA ARG A 112 4.45 -14.27 2.18
C ARG A 112 4.55 -12.86 2.73
N ALA A 113 4.98 -11.91 1.91
CA ALA A 113 5.03 -10.49 2.27
C ALA A 113 4.30 -9.66 1.21
N GLY A 114 3.81 -8.50 1.61
CA GLY A 114 3.12 -7.57 0.74
C GLY A 114 2.94 -6.21 1.39
N ARG A 115 2.36 -5.30 0.61
CA ARG A 115 2.00 -3.96 1.03
C ARG A 115 0.59 -3.69 0.49
N ASP A 116 -0.27 -3.09 1.31
CA ASP A 116 -1.57 -2.64 0.84
C ASP A 116 -1.50 -1.21 0.25
N ARG A 117 -2.65 -0.70 -0.19
CA ARG A 117 -2.77 0.67 -0.71
C ARG A 117 -2.52 1.74 0.34
N ASP A 118 -2.62 1.39 1.62
CA ASP A 118 -2.47 2.29 2.78
C ASP A 118 -1.01 2.36 3.25
N ALA A 119 -0.10 1.78 2.48
CA ALA A 119 1.30 1.61 2.83
C ALA A 119 1.55 0.75 4.08
N THR A 120 0.54 0.02 4.55
CA THR A 120 0.72 -0.98 5.59
C THR A 120 1.47 -2.16 5.00
N LEU A 121 2.53 -2.57 5.67
CA LEU A 121 3.31 -3.74 5.31
C LEU A 121 2.71 -4.94 6.01
N TYR A 122 2.55 -6.06 5.31
CA TYR A 122 2.08 -7.31 5.90
C TYR A 122 3.05 -8.43 5.57
N ALA A 123 3.22 -9.34 6.52
CA ALA A 123 3.84 -10.60 6.25
C ALA A 123 3.18 -11.73 7.03
N ALA A 124 3.21 -12.92 6.45
CA ALA A 124 2.83 -14.16 7.11
C ALA A 124 4.00 -15.12 7.04
N ALA A 125 4.22 -15.88 8.11
CA ALA A 125 5.18 -16.98 8.13
C ALA A 125 4.55 -18.19 8.81
N PHE A 126 4.81 -19.37 8.25
CA PHE A 126 4.38 -20.64 8.81
C PHE A 126 5.62 -21.45 9.22
N ASN A 127 5.66 -21.85 10.49
CA ASN A 127 6.67 -22.77 11.00
C ASN A 127 6.19 -24.20 10.78
N ASP A 128 6.59 -24.81 9.67
CA ASP A 128 6.22 -26.18 9.30
C ASP A 128 7.01 -27.27 10.07
N ALA A 129 7.87 -26.86 11.02
CA ALA A 129 8.60 -27.78 11.87
C ALA A 129 7.78 -28.25 13.09
N ASP A 130 8.25 -29.33 13.69
CA ASP A 130 7.76 -29.91 14.95
C ASP A 130 8.36 -29.22 16.21
N THR A 131 9.22 -28.23 16.01
CA THR A 131 9.89 -27.48 17.08
C THR A 131 9.63 -25.97 16.93
N PRO A 132 9.57 -25.21 18.05
CA PRO A 132 9.46 -23.76 17.99
C PRO A 132 10.63 -23.10 17.23
N ALA A 133 10.37 -21.97 16.60
CA ALA A 133 11.34 -21.19 15.84
C ALA A 133 11.36 -19.73 16.30
N HIS A 134 12.51 -19.07 16.11
CA HIS A 134 12.64 -17.63 16.25
C HIS A 134 12.73 -16.98 14.87
N LEU A 135 11.85 -16.01 14.65
CA LEU A 135 11.77 -15.24 13.42
C LEU A 135 12.26 -13.82 13.66
N VAL A 136 13.03 -13.30 12.71
CA VAL A 136 13.38 -11.88 12.63
C VAL A 136 12.49 -11.24 11.59
N VAL A 137 11.65 -10.31 12.07
CA VAL A 137 10.89 -9.38 11.24
C VAL A 137 11.76 -8.16 10.99
N GLY A 138 12.21 -8.00 9.74
CA GLY A 138 12.90 -6.82 9.26
C GLY A 138 11.92 -5.82 8.68
N LEU A 139 11.97 -4.59 9.17
CA LEU A 139 11.21 -3.45 8.70
C LEU A 139 12.16 -2.46 8.00
N PRO A 140 11.64 -1.67 7.03
CA PRO A 140 12.37 -0.53 6.49
C PRO A 140 12.81 0.45 7.59
N GLU A 141 13.75 1.32 7.24
CA GLU A 141 14.17 2.40 8.15
C GLU A 141 12.99 3.29 8.54
N GLY A 142 12.97 3.68 9.81
CA GLY A 142 11.91 4.45 10.45
C GLY A 142 11.33 3.77 11.67
N ARG A 143 10.41 4.48 12.33
CA ARG A 143 9.64 3.95 13.45
C ARG A 143 8.36 3.32 12.94
N TRP A 144 8.02 2.15 13.46
CA TRP A 144 6.88 1.37 13.03
C TRP A 144 6.05 0.93 14.24
N ARG A 145 4.76 0.73 13.98
CA ARG A 145 3.86 0.03 14.88
C ARG A 145 3.61 -1.34 14.30
N LEU A 146 4.18 -2.35 14.94
CA LEU A 146 4.08 -3.75 14.55
C LEU A 146 2.94 -4.41 15.32
N SER A 147 1.99 -4.97 14.60
CA SER A 147 0.92 -5.79 15.16
C SER A 147 1.12 -7.25 14.78
N ARG A 148 1.14 -8.13 15.78
CA ARG A 148 1.07 -9.58 15.62
C ARG A 148 -0.38 -10.01 15.75
N TRP A 149 -0.85 -10.78 14.78
CA TRP A 149 -2.17 -11.38 14.75
C TRP A 149 -2.03 -12.87 15.03
N THR A 150 -2.85 -13.36 15.95
CA THR A 150 -2.98 -14.79 16.23
C THR A 150 -4.25 -15.30 15.54
N PRO A 151 -4.14 -15.95 14.36
CA PRO A 151 -5.32 -16.23 13.53
C PRO A 151 -6.33 -17.16 14.21
N SER A 152 -5.87 -18.05 15.09
CA SER A 152 -6.72 -19.00 15.82
C SER A 152 -7.61 -18.33 16.87
N THR A 153 -7.20 -17.18 17.41
CA THR A 153 -7.93 -16.48 18.48
C THR A 153 -8.49 -15.12 18.04
N GLY A 154 -8.01 -14.59 16.90
CA GLY A 154 -8.31 -13.24 16.45
C GLY A 154 -7.66 -12.14 17.31
N GLN A 155 -6.80 -12.51 18.28
CA GLN A 155 -6.10 -11.53 19.11
C GLN A 155 -5.05 -10.78 18.31
N VAL A 156 -4.91 -9.50 18.63
CA VAL A 156 -3.94 -8.59 18.02
C VAL A 156 -3.08 -7.98 19.11
N GLU A 157 -1.79 -8.30 19.11
CA GLU A 157 -0.80 -7.69 20.00
C GLU A 157 -0.05 -6.61 19.24
N THR A 158 -0.05 -5.39 19.74
CA THR A 158 0.58 -4.25 19.05
C THR A 158 1.68 -3.65 19.90
N ARG A 159 2.83 -3.38 19.28
CA ARG A 159 3.97 -2.72 19.90
C ARG A 159 4.66 -1.79 18.92
N ASP A 160 5.35 -0.79 19.44
CA ASP A 160 6.28 -0.03 18.62
C ASP A 160 7.52 -0.91 18.32
N ALA A 161 8.03 -0.78 17.11
CA ALA A 161 9.13 -1.55 16.56
C ALA A 161 10.01 -0.65 15.70
N ASP A 162 11.31 -0.82 15.85
CA ASP A 162 12.30 -0.25 14.94
C ASP A 162 12.56 -1.23 13.79
N ARG A 163 13.76 -1.17 13.20
CA ARG A 163 14.15 -1.96 12.03
C ARG A 163 14.02 -3.49 12.22
N LEU A 164 14.23 -4.02 13.43
CA LEU A 164 14.26 -5.45 13.68
C LEU A 164 13.38 -5.82 14.88
N SER A 165 12.58 -6.87 14.72
CA SER A 165 11.75 -7.43 15.78
C SER A 165 11.87 -8.95 15.78
N VAL A 166 12.19 -9.53 16.93
CA VAL A 166 12.20 -10.99 17.09
C VAL A 166 10.82 -11.46 17.55
N LEU A 167 10.34 -12.54 16.95
CA LEU A 167 9.11 -13.24 17.30
C LEU A 167 9.42 -14.71 17.55
N ARG A 168 8.84 -15.28 18.61
CA ARG A 168 8.81 -16.73 18.82
C ARG A 168 7.53 -17.27 18.20
N VAL A 169 7.68 -18.32 17.39
CA VAL A 169 6.59 -19.02 16.72
C VAL A 169 6.64 -20.49 17.13
N ASP A 170 5.55 -21.02 17.65
CA ASP A 170 5.45 -22.42 18.06
C ASP A 170 5.50 -23.37 16.85
N ALA A 171 5.70 -24.65 17.13
CA ALA A 171 5.64 -25.70 16.12
C ALA A 171 4.27 -25.67 15.41
N GLN A 172 4.26 -25.75 14.08
CA GLN A 172 3.04 -25.69 13.27
C GLN A 172 2.21 -24.40 13.46
N GLU A 173 2.78 -23.32 14.01
CA GLU A 173 2.09 -22.04 14.15
C GLU A 173 2.25 -21.21 12.87
N ILE A 174 1.17 -20.57 12.44
CA ILE A 174 1.18 -19.47 11.47
C ILE A 174 1.16 -18.15 12.24
N VAL A 175 2.13 -17.28 11.94
CA VAL A 175 2.16 -15.91 12.42
C VAL A 175 1.81 -14.96 11.29
N CYS A 176 0.92 -14.02 11.57
CA CYS A 176 0.60 -12.91 10.68
C CYS A 176 1.04 -11.61 11.36
N VAL A 177 1.75 -10.76 10.64
CA VAL A 177 2.19 -9.46 11.13
C VAL A 177 1.80 -8.35 10.17
N SER A 178 1.46 -7.20 10.73
CA SER A 178 1.28 -5.95 9.99
C SER A 178 2.15 -4.86 10.61
N ALA A 179 2.74 -4.00 9.80
CA ALA A 179 3.51 -2.86 10.26
C ALA A 179 2.99 -1.58 9.61
N VAL A 180 2.62 -0.60 10.44
CA VAL A 180 2.22 0.74 10.01
C VAL A 180 3.29 1.72 10.43
N ARG A 181 3.74 2.59 9.53
CA ARG A 181 4.77 3.57 9.83
C ARG A 181 4.23 4.57 10.86
N VAL A 182 4.97 4.78 11.94
CA VAL A 182 4.66 5.80 12.94
C VAL A 182 5.11 7.14 12.35
N PRO A 183 4.22 8.16 12.31
CA PRO A 183 4.60 9.47 11.80
C PRO A 183 5.70 10.09 12.66
N GLU A 184 6.49 10.99 12.07
CA GLU A 184 7.51 11.74 12.80
C GLU A 184 6.86 12.64 13.85
N SER A 185 5.74 13.26 13.46
CA SER A 185 4.94 14.14 14.29
C SER A 185 3.46 14.03 13.91
N GLU A 186 2.59 14.20 14.89
CA GLU A 186 1.15 14.17 14.73
C GLU A 186 0.53 15.33 15.50
N ILE A 187 -0.38 16.06 14.84
CA ILE A 187 -1.16 17.14 15.45
C ILE A 187 -2.64 16.75 15.31
N PRO A 188 -3.30 16.33 16.41
CA PRO A 188 -4.71 16.01 16.37
C PRO A 188 -5.54 17.29 16.23
N LEU A 189 -6.55 17.25 15.35
CA LEU A 189 -7.49 18.35 15.12
C LEU A 189 -8.83 18.02 15.81
N THR A 190 -8.84 17.99 17.15
CA THR A 190 -9.99 17.53 17.95
C THR A 190 -11.13 18.54 18.07
N ASP A 191 -10.79 19.83 18.10
CA ASP A 191 -11.68 20.94 18.44
C ASP A 191 -11.89 21.94 17.28
N GLY A 192 -12.68 23.00 17.53
CA GLY A 192 -12.81 24.13 16.59
C GLY A 192 -13.51 23.80 15.26
N TRP A 193 -14.17 22.64 15.16
CA TRP A 193 -14.93 22.25 14.00
C TRP A 193 -16.36 22.78 14.06
N THR A 194 -16.85 23.28 12.94
CA THR A 194 -18.28 23.45 12.69
C THR A 194 -18.74 22.50 11.60
N VAL A 195 -19.98 22.03 11.69
CA VAL A 195 -20.58 21.14 10.70
C VAL A 195 -21.87 21.75 10.14
N ALA A 196 -21.92 21.87 8.82
CA ALA A 196 -23.11 22.25 8.07
C ALA A 196 -23.66 21.01 7.35
N VAL A 197 -24.97 20.77 7.43
CA VAL A 197 -25.63 19.65 6.75
C VAL A 197 -26.73 20.21 5.84
N ALA A 198 -26.79 19.74 4.59
CA ALA A 198 -27.83 20.17 3.64
C ALA A 198 -27.93 21.71 3.48
N GLY A 199 -26.78 22.41 3.50
CA GLY A 199 -26.74 23.87 3.39
C GLY A 199 -27.25 24.64 4.62
N ARG A 200 -27.52 23.96 5.74
CA ARG A 200 -27.84 24.61 7.01
C ARG A 200 -26.62 25.29 7.61
N GLU A 201 -26.87 26.29 8.46
CA GLU A 201 -25.81 27.02 9.16
C GLU A 201 -24.95 26.06 10.01
N GLY A 202 -23.64 26.31 10.02
CA GLY A 202 -22.67 25.44 10.68
C GLY A 202 -22.82 25.47 12.19
N ALA A 203 -23.07 24.32 12.81
CA ALA A 203 -23.10 24.18 14.26
C ALA A 203 -21.74 23.69 14.78
N PRO A 204 -21.24 24.17 15.93
CA PRO A 204 -20.06 23.60 16.56
C PRO A 204 -20.22 22.10 16.83
N VAL A 205 -19.18 21.33 16.54
CA VAL A 205 -19.17 19.88 16.76
C VAL A 205 -17.87 19.44 17.40
N SER A 206 -17.95 18.46 18.30
CA SER A 206 -16.79 17.70 18.75
C SER A 206 -16.61 16.49 17.84
N MET A 207 -15.40 16.29 17.32
CA MET A 207 -15.10 15.16 16.42
C MET A 207 -15.12 13.80 17.13
N GLU A 208 -15.23 13.79 18.46
CA GLU A 208 -15.41 12.59 19.27
C GLU A 208 -16.88 12.18 19.40
N ALA A 209 -17.81 13.08 19.06
CA ALA A 209 -19.24 12.81 19.06
C ALA A 209 -19.71 12.51 17.64
N LEU A 210 -20.22 11.28 17.43
CA LEU A 210 -20.93 10.96 16.19
C LEU A 210 -22.12 11.89 16.00
N LEU A 211 -22.39 12.28 14.76
CA LEU A 211 -23.61 13.03 14.44
C LEU A 211 -24.84 12.25 14.96
N PRO A 212 -25.81 12.95 15.59
CA PRO A 212 -26.93 12.31 16.27
C PRO A 212 -27.84 11.51 15.32
N GLU A 213 -27.93 11.93 14.05
CA GLU A 213 -28.74 11.28 13.01
C GLU A 213 -27.90 10.93 11.76
N PRO A 214 -28.23 9.84 11.04
CA PRO A 214 -27.59 9.52 9.77
C PRO A 214 -27.82 10.64 8.74
N LEU A 215 -26.76 10.95 7.98
CA LEU A 215 -26.77 12.00 6.98
C LEU A 215 -27.55 11.57 5.74
N ASP A 216 -28.61 12.29 5.42
CA ASP A 216 -29.33 12.15 4.15
C ASP A 216 -28.64 12.91 3.02
N ASP A 217 -27.88 13.97 3.34
CA ASP A 217 -27.15 14.82 2.42
C ASP A 217 -25.71 15.02 2.89
N ALA A 218 -24.86 15.59 2.04
CA ALA A 218 -23.47 15.86 2.41
C ALA A 218 -23.35 16.76 3.65
N ALA A 219 -22.36 16.46 4.48
CA ALA A 219 -21.96 17.27 5.62
C ALA A 219 -20.63 17.97 5.33
N THR A 220 -20.57 19.28 5.54
CA THR A 220 -19.34 20.07 5.40
C THR A 220 -18.81 20.40 6.78
N TYR A 221 -17.64 19.85 7.10
CA TYR A 221 -16.89 20.16 8.31
C TYR A 221 -15.89 21.26 8.02
N VAL A 222 -15.82 22.25 8.90
CA VAL A 222 -15.08 23.50 8.71
C VAL A 222 -14.22 23.79 9.93
N ARG A 223 -12.94 24.10 9.71
CA ARG A 223 -12.03 24.56 10.77
C ARG A 223 -10.93 25.47 10.21
N GLN A 224 -10.50 26.44 11.02
CA GLN A 224 -9.25 27.18 10.79
C GLN A 224 -8.06 26.38 11.35
N VAL A 225 -7.06 26.12 10.51
CA VAL A 225 -5.91 25.30 10.86
C VAL A 225 -4.61 25.99 10.46
N GLN A 226 -3.66 26.04 11.39
CA GLN A 226 -2.29 26.41 11.08
C GLN A 226 -1.57 25.18 10.53
N VAL A 227 -1.21 25.20 9.24
CA VAL A 227 -0.35 24.17 8.65
C VAL A 227 1.09 24.51 9.04
N PRO A 228 1.82 23.61 9.72
CA PRO A 228 3.21 23.87 10.06
C PRO A 228 4.10 23.90 8.82
N LEU A 229 5.34 24.36 8.96
CA LEU A 229 6.33 24.26 7.89
C LEU A 229 6.70 22.79 7.62
N GLY A 230 7.03 22.49 6.36
CA GLY A 230 7.44 21.15 5.90
C GLY A 230 6.32 20.37 5.21
N GLU A 231 6.58 19.09 4.97
CA GLU A 231 5.64 18.16 4.34
C GLU A 231 4.65 17.63 5.38
N TRP A 232 3.37 17.94 5.22
CA TRP A 232 2.30 17.48 6.11
C TRP A 232 1.17 16.88 5.30
N GLU A 233 0.56 15.84 5.84
CA GLU A 233 -0.66 15.24 5.30
C GLU A 233 -1.82 15.40 6.28
N LEU A 234 -3.02 15.66 5.76
CA LEU A 234 -4.26 15.47 6.49
C LEU A 234 -4.66 14.00 6.42
N VAL A 235 -4.87 13.35 7.57
CA VAL A 235 -5.31 11.95 7.69
C VAL A 235 -6.68 11.89 8.37
N LEU A 236 -7.59 11.11 7.77
CA LEU A 236 -8.97 10.95 8.23
C LEU A 236 -9.36 9.47 8.48
N ASP A 237 -8.97 8.90 9.62
CA ASP A 237 -9.14 7.45 9.92
C ASP A 237 -10.55 7.02 10.37
N GLY A 238 -11.52 7.94 10.35
CA GLY A 238 -12.88 7.72 10.86
C GLY A 238 -13.97 8.12 9.88
N VAL A 239 -13.64 8.31 8.60
CA VAL A 239 -14.58 8.79 7.57
C VAL A 239 -15.47 7.66 7.06
N ARG A 240 -16.76 7.97 6.94
CA ARG A 240 -17.72 7.22 6.14
C ARG A 240 -18.66 8.19 5.42
N ASP A 241 -18.93 8.11 4.13
CA ASP A 241 -18.38 7.20 3.14
C ASP A 241 -17.31 7.90 2.32
N ALA A 242 -17.69 8.79 1.40
CA ALA A 242 -16.75 9.52 0.56
C ALA A 242 -16.44 10.92 1.10
N VAL A 243 -15.25 11.42 0.81
CA VAL A 243 -14.78 12.73 1.24
C VAL A 243 -14.15 13.52 0.10
N GLU A 244 -14.36 14.83 0.13
CA GLU A 244 -13.62 15.82 -0.64
C GLU A 244 -13.08 16.89 0.32
N VAL A 245 -11.81 17.26 0.13
CA VAL A 245 -11.09 18.18 1.00
C VAL A 245 -10.71 19.43 0.23
N PHE A 246 -10.98 20.59 0.82
CA PHE A 246 -10.54 21.89 0.33
C PHE A 246 -9.75 22.64 1.41
N ALA A 247 -8.83 23.49 0.98
CA ALA A 247 -8.08 24.41 1.82
C ALA A 247 -8.11 25.79 1.16
N ASP A 248 -8.62 26.81 1.87
CA ASP A 248 -8.87 28.15 1.33
C ASP A 248 -9.71 28.14 0.02
N GLY A 249 -10.64 27.18 -0.09
CA GLY A 249 -11.47 26.98 -1.28
C GLY A 249 -10.80 26.22 -2.43
N GLU A 250 -9.51 25.89 -2.34
CA GLU A 250 -8.82 25.09 -3.34
C GLU A 250 -8.95 23.59 -3.05
N SER A 251 -9.31 22.79 -4.06
CA SER A 251 -9.42 21.33 -3.90
C SER A 251 -8.06 20.70 -3.60
N VAL A 252 -7.95 20.04 -2.46
CA VAL A 252 -6.77 19.27 -2.03
C VAL A 252 -6.84 17.85 -2.58
N GLY A 253 -8.04 17.27 -2.60
CA GLY A 253 -8.28 15.95 -3.17
C GLY A 253 -9.62 15.36 -2.75
N ARG A 254 -9.92 14.18 -3.30
CA ARG A 254 -11.13 13.42 -3.00
C ARG A 254 -10.82 11.94 -2.89
N ALA A 255 -11.54 11.24 -2.03
CA ALA A 255 -11.43 9.79 -1.86
C ALA A 255 -12.78 9.20 -1.45
N ALA A 256 -13.12 8.04 -1.99
CA ALA A 256 -14.33 7.29 -1.63
C ALA A 256 -14.02 5.97 -0.90
N TRP A 257 -12.74 5.71 -0.64
CA TRP A 257 -12.25 4.56 0.09
C TRP A 257 -10.94 4.93 0.80
N PRO A 258 -10.62 4.27 1.94
CA PRO A 258 -9.31 4.38 2.55
C PRO A 258 -8.16 4.07 1.56
N PRO A 259 -7.00 4.71 1.71
CA PRO A 259 -6.64 5.59 2.82
C PRO A 259 -7.09 7.04 2.54
N TYR A 260 -7.68 7.69 3.54
CA TYR A 260 -8.08 9.11 3.43
C TYR A 260 -6.92 10.02 3.83
N ARG A 261 -5.94 10.16 2.94
CA ARG A 261 -4.73 10.97 3.11
C ARG A 261 -4.62 12.05 2.04
N PHE A 262 -4.32 13.28 2.44
CA PHE A 262 -4.27 14.44 1.55
C PHE A 262 -3.05 15.30 1.85
N ALA A 263 -2.17 15.50 0.86
CA ALA A 263 -0.99 16.34 1.01
C ALA A 263 -1.38 17.82 1.19
N LEU A 264 -0.75 18.48 2.16
CA LEU A 264 -0.94 19.90 2.49
C LEU A 264 0.37 20.70 2.38
N ASP A 265 1.39 20.11 1.76
CA ASP A 265 2.71 20.70 1.49
C ASP A 265 2.61 22.09 0.83
N ARG A 266 1.70 22.27 -0.13
CA ARG A 266 1.48 23.57 -0.80
C ARG A 266 0.93 24.68 0.12
N PHE A 267 0.44 24.32 1.31
CA PHE A 267 -0.07 25.24 2.32
C PHE A 267 0.88 25.39 3.53
N ALA A 268 2.07 24.79 3.49
CA ALA A 268 3.02 24.80 4.59
C ALA A 268 3.29 26.22 5.12
N GLY A 269 3.24 26.38 6.44
CA GLY A 269 3.45 27.66 7.12
C GLY A 269 2.27 28.63 7.09
N ARG A 270 1.14 28.29 6.45
CA ARG A 270 -0.04 29.18 6.35
C ARG A 270 -1.13 28.77 7.33
N GLN A 271 -1.89 29.75 7.80
CA GLN A 271 -3.21 29.52 8.36
C GLN A 271 -4.19 29.37 7.20
N VAL A 272 -4.90 28.24 7.16
CA VAL A 272 -5.87 27.93 6.10
C VAL A 272 -7.23 27.56 6.68
N ARG A 273 -8.25 27.87 5.91
CA ARG A 273 -9.60 27.39 6.12
C ARG A 273 -9.72 25.98 5.53
N LEU A 274 -9.71 24.94 6.36
CA LEU A 274 -9.98 23.57 5.94
C LEU A 274 -11.49 23.31 5.85
N GLU A 275 -11.89 22.69 4.74
CA GLU A 275 -13.25 22.22 4.47
C GLU A 275 -13.20 20.74 4.10
N ILE A 276 -13.93 19.93 4.85
CA ILE A 276 -14.04 18.49 4.61
C ILE A 276 -15.50 18.19 4.32
N VAL A 277 -15.81 17.91 3.06
CA VAL A 277 -17.15 17.55 2.60
C VAL A 277 -17.26 16.03 2.66
N VAL A 278 -18.15 15.51 3.49
CA VAL A 278 -18.44 14.07 3.60
C VAL A 278 -19.77 13.78 2.94
N ALA A 279 -19.73 12.96 1.89
CA ALA A 279 -20.92 12.51 1.17
C ALA A 279 -21.37 11.14 1.71
N PRO A 280 -22.66 10.98 2.06
CA PRO A 280 -23.20 9.67 2.43
C PRO A 280 -23.31 8.76 1.21
N SER A 281 -23.24 7.45 1.41
CA SER A 281 -23.61 6.52 0.34
C SER A 281 -25.09 6.63 0.00
N ALA A 282 -25.41 6.42 -1.28
CA ALA A 282 -26.80 6.39 -1.72
C ALA A 282 -27.57 5.18 -1.12
N ALA A 283 -26.86 4.17 -0.60
CA ALA A 283 -27.44 2.95 -0.05
C ALA A 283 -28.42 3.21 1.09
N ASP A 284 -28.09 4.11 2.02
CA ASP A 284 -28.98 4.44 3.15
C ASP A 284 -30.29 5.08 2.70
N ARG A 285 -30.25 5.85 1.60
CA ARG A 285 -31.43 6.45 0.97
C ARG A 285 -32.25 5.40 0.21
N TYR A 286 -31.60 4.58 -0.62
CA TYR A 286 -32.26 3.59 -1.48
C TYR A 286 -32.90 2.44 -0.71
N TYR A 287 -32.25 1.96 0.36
CA TYR A 287 -32.74 0.83 1.14
C TYR A 287 -33.62 1.23 2.33
N ARG A 288 -34.00 2.51 2.44
CA ARG A 288 -34.87 3.02 3.52
C ARG A 288 -36.19 2.24 3.56
N GLY A 289 -36.51 1.66 4.73
CA GLY A 289 -37.74 0.87 4.93
C GLY A 289 -37.71 -0.52 4.30
N SER A 290 -36.63 -0.90 3.61
CA SER A 290 -36.47 -2.23 3.04
C SER A 290 -35.80 -3.19 4.04
N PRO A 291 -36.07 -4.49 3.94
CA PRO A 291 -35.35 -5.51 4.71
C PRO A 291 -33.86 -5.63 4.31
N LEU A 292 -33.43 -4.98 3.22
CA LEU A 292 -32.06 -4.99 2.70
C LEU A 292 -31.13 -3.96 3.34
N ARG A 293 -31.66 -3.03 4.16
CA ARG A 293 -30.88 -1.94 4.80
C ARG A 293 -29.79 -2.41 5.77
N GLY A 294 -29.73 -3.71 6.09
CA GLY A 294 -28.93 -4.23 7.19
C GLY A 294 -29.50 -3.80 8.55
N ARG A 295 -29.10 -4.50 9.62
CA ARG A 295 -29.59 -4.22 10.99
C ARG A 295 -28.96 -2.98 11.64
N SER A 296 -27.93 -2.40 11.04
CA SER A 296 -27.24 -1.22 11.54
C SER A 296 -27.14 -0.20 10.41
N SER A 297 -27.91 0.90 10.47
CA SER A 297 -27.62 2.06 9.61
C SER A 297 -26.22 2.54 9.97
N ILE A 298 -25.29 2.43 9.05
CA ILE A 298 -23.92 2.83 9.30
C ILE A 298 -23.88 4.34 9.14
N ARG A 299 -23.74 5.07 10.25
CA ARG A 299 -23.75 6.54 10.22
C ARG A 299 -22.60 7.05 9.34
N SER A 300 -22.95 7.82 8.31
CA SER A 300 -22.00 8.63 7.55
C SER A 300 -21.54 9.82 8.40
N GLY A 301 -20.30 10.25 8.22
CA GLY A 301 -19.65 11.36 8.91
C GLY A 301 -18.18 11.06 9.24
N ILE A 302 -17.62 11.88 10.12
CA ILE A 302 -16.29 11.69 10.69
C ILE A 302 -16.45 11.20 12.13
N SER A 303 -15.93 10.02 12.42
CA SER A 303 -16.05 9.33 13.72
C SER A 303 -14.77 9.36 14.58
N ARG A 304 -13.69 9.90 14.02
CA ARG A 304 -12.40 10.08 14.69
C ARG A 304 -11.83 11.45 14.31
N PRO A 305 -11.17 12.15 15.23
CA PRO A 305 -10.55 13.43 14.94
C PRO A 305 -9.64 13.37 13.70
N PRO A 306 -9.79 14.30 12.74
CA PRO A 306 -8.79 14.53 11.70
C PRO A 306 -7.42 14.84 12.31
N ARG A 307 -6.35 14.52 11.58
CA ARG A 307 -4.99 14.69 12.09
C ARG A 307 -4.08 15.25 11.01
N LEU A 308 -3.19 16.17 11.38
CA LEU A 308 -2.03 16.47 10.55
C LEU A 308 -0.92 15.49 10.94
N VAL A 309 -0.36 14.80 9.97
CA VAL A 309 0.79 13.92 10.18
C VAL A 309 1.95 14.39 9.34
N ARG A 310 3.13 14.40 9.95
CA ARG A 310 4.38 14.55 9.21
C ARG A 310 4.87 13.15 8.85
N PRO A 311 4.90 12.78 7.56
CA PRO A 311 5.43 11.49 7.17
C PRO A 311 6.91 11.43 7.57
N THR A 312 7.34 10.29 8.08
CA THR A 312 8.76 10.04 8.32
C THR A 312 9.42 9.89 6.95
N ILE A 313 10.15 10.91 6.50
CA ILE A 313 10.96 10.84 5.28
C ILE A 313 12.02 9.75 5.51
N GLY A 314 12.04 8.74 4.65
CA GLY A 314 13.16 7.82 4.57
C GLY A 314 14.21 8.45 3.65
N ASP A 315 15.42 8.64 4.15
CA ASP A 315 16.57 9.05 3.34
C ASP A 315 17.01 7.96 2.32
#